data_AF-A0A2N8NWS1-F1
#
_entry.id   AF-A0A2N8NWS1-F1
#
_cell.length_a   1.000
_cell.length_b   1.000
_cell.length_c   1.000
_cell.angle_alpha   90.00
_cell.angle_beta   90.00
_cell.angle_gamma   90.00
#
_symmetry.space_group_name_H-M   'P 1'
#
loop_
_entity.id
_entity.type
_entity.pdbx_description
1 polymer ?
#
loop_
_entity_poly.entity_id
_entity_poly.type
_entity_poly.pdbx_seq_one_letter_code
_entity_poly.pdbx_strand_id
1 'polypeptide(L)'
;MDPALREWGPDLLAKRKPGNPDERPLATASAHDVARDRSPKIPAGRYATTEEIGRLARFLVSDNAAYINGESIRIDGGAARSL
;
A
#
# COMPACT_ATOMS: atom_id res chain seq x y z
N MET A 1 -18.33 0.86 -20.84
CA MET A 1 -17.27 1.47 -20.01
C MET A 1 -17.86 1.73 -18.64
N ASP A 2 -17.17 1.30 -17.59
CA ASP A 2 -17.61 1.42 -16.19
C ASP A 2 -17.57 2.89 -15.72
N PRO A 3 -18.68 3.48 -15.24
CA PRO A 3 -18.72 4.85 -14.75
C PRO A 3 -17.77 5.14 -13.58
N ALA A 4 -17.32 4.14 -12.82
CA ALA A 4 -16.35 4.30 -11.75
C ALA A 4 -14.92 4.65 -12.26
N LEU A 5 -14.59 4.27 -13.50
CA LEU A 5 -13.28 4.53 -14.11
C LEU A 5 -13.11 5.99 -14.60
N ARG A 6 -14.18 6.79 -14.62
CA ARG A 6 -14.15 8.19 -15.06
C ARG A 6 -13.69 9.16 -13.96
N GLU A 7 -13.87 8.79 -12.70
CA GLU A 7 -13.50 9.60 -11.53
C GLU A 7 -12.00 9.53 -11.21
N TRP A 8 -11.34 8.40 -11.52
CA TRP A 8 -9.94 8.13 -11.21
C TRP A 8 -9.00 8.59 -12.35
N GLY A 9 -9.30 9.74 -12.94
CA GLY A 9 -8.65 10.28 -14.13
C GLY A 9 -7.14 10.56 -14.02
N PRO A 10 -6.53 11.10 -15.09
CA PRO A 10 -5.07 11.25 -15.29
C PRO A 10 -4.31 12.02 -14.18
N ASP A 11 -5.03 12.67 -13.28
CA ASP A 11 -4.49 13.39 -12.12
C ASP A 11 -3.77 12.48 -11.12
N LEU A 12 -4.10 11.19 -11.06
CA LEU A 12 -3.37 10.22 -10.23
C LEU A 12 -1.94 9.98 -10.75
N LEU A 13 -1.74 10.00 -12.08
CA LEU A 13 -0.41 9.87 -12.69
C LEU A 13 0.42 11.14 -12.49
N ALA A 14 -0.23 12.31 -12.48
CA ALA A 14 0.41 13.61 -12.28
C ALA A 14 0.99 13.81 -10.86
N LYS A 15 0.49 13.08 -9.86
CA LYS A 15 0.96 13.17 -8.46
C LYS A 15 2.16 12.29 -8.14
N ARG A 16 2.75 11.61 -9.13
CA ARG A 16 3.97 10.83 -8.93
C ARG A 16 5.11 11.79 -8.57
N LYS A 17 5.53 11.79 -7.31
CA LYS A 17 6.76 12.50 -6.89
C LYS A 17 7.92 12.06 -7.78
N PRO A 18 8.75 12.98 -8.30
CA PRO A 18 10.01 12.60 -8.91
C PRO A 18 10.81 11.80 -7.86
N GLY A 19 11.29 10.62 -8.27
CA GLY A 19 12.13 9.79 -7.41
C GLY A 19 13.40 10.55 -7.03
N ASN A 20 13.97 10.22 -5.87
CA ASN A 20 15.25 10.80 -5.46
C ASN A 20 16.33 10.46 -6.51
N PRO A 21 17.15 11.41 -6.99
CA PRO A 21 18.23 11.14 -7.94
C PRO A 21 19.25 10.11 -7.42
N ASP A 22 19.38 9.95 -6.10
CA ASP A 22 20.26 8.96 -5.47
C ASP A 22 19.61 7.56 -5.33
N GLU A 23 18.30 7.44 -5.62
CA GLU A 23 17.62 6.15 -5.70
C GLU A 23 17.95 5.49 -7.04
N ARG A 24 18.61 4.33 -6.98
CA ARG A 24 18.89 3.52 -8.18
C ARG A 24 17.58 3.28 -8.94
N PRO A 25 17.55 3.48 -10.28
CA PRO A 25 16.34 3.30 -11.07
C PRO A 25 15.73 1.92 -10.83
N LEU A 26 14.47 1.90 -10.38
CA LEU A 26 13.62 0.69 -10.32
C LEU A 26 13.38 0.05 -11.69
N ALA A 27 13.85 0.67 -12.78
CA ALA A 27 13.57 0.29 -14.16
C ALA A 27 14.09 -1.10 -14.58
N THR A 28 14.90 -1.78 -13.76
CA THR A 28 15.36 -3.16 -14.02
C THR A 28 15.31 -4.09 -12.81
N ALA A 29 14.78 -3.64 -11.67
CA ALA A 29 14.71 -4.47 -10.47
C ALA A 29 13.45 -5.35 -10.51
N SER A 30 13.61 -6.65 -10.29
CA SER A 30 12.44 -7.53 -10.18
C SER A 30 11.63 -7.18 -8.94
N ALA A 31 10.33 -7.49 -8.92
CA ALA A 31 9.49 -7.30 -7.73
C ALA A 31 10.10 -7.97 -6.48
N HIS A 32 10.81 -9.08 -6.68
CA HIS A 32 11.53 -9.79 -5.63
C HIS A 32 12.77 -9.02 -5.11
N ASP A 33 13.50 -8.32 -5.98
CA ASP A 33 14.62 -7.45 -5.57
C ASP A 33 14.14 -6.27 -4.73
N VAL A 34 13.03 -5.65 -5.16
CA VAL A 34 12.40 -4.55 -4.44
C VAL A 34 11.85 -5.01 -3.09
N ALA A 35 11.26 -6.21 -3.06
CA ALA A 35 10.75 -6.80 -1.82
C ALA A 35 11.89 -7.01 -0.81
N ARG A 36 13.00 -7.62 -1.25
CA ARG A 36 14.18 -7.88 -0.42
C ARG A 36 14.84 -6.60 0.10
N ASP A 37 14.97 -5.55 -0.72
CA ASP A 37 15.59 -4.29 -0.29
C ASP A 37 14.76 -3.54 0.76
N ARG A 38 13.43 -3.66 0.68
CA ARG A 38 12.52 -2.92 1.55
C ARG A 38 12.11 -3.67 2.81
N SER A 39 12.15 -4.99 2.81
CA SER A 39 11.86 -5.83 3.99
C SER A 39 12.57 -5.38 5.29
N PRO A 40 13.87 -5.01 5.29
CA PRO A 40 14.56 -4.54 6.50
C PRO A 40 14.05 -3.19 7.04
N LYS A 41 13.38 -2.38 6.20
CA LYS A 41 12.82 -1.08 6.59
C LYS A 41 11.41 -1.23 7.17
N ILE A 42 10.80 -2.41 7.05
CA ILE A 42 9.52 -2.75 7.64
C ILE A 42 9.79 -3.39 9.01
N PRO A 43 9.24 -2.89 10.12
CA PRO A 43 9.40 -3.51 11.43
C PRO A 43 8.98 -4.99 11.49
N ALA A 44 7.93 -5.37 10.75
CA ALA A 44 7.53 -6.77 10.59
C ALA A 44 8.53 -7.63 9.78
N GLY A 45 9.57 -7.02 9.18
CA GLY A 45 10.64 -7.67 8.44
C GLY A 45 10.24 -8.21 7.06
N ARG A 46 9.01 -7.95 6.62
CA ARG A 46 8.47 -8.44 5.35
C ARG A 46 7.25 -7.64 4.90
N TYR A 47 6.87 -7.82 3.64
CA TYR A 47 5.56 -7.40 3.16
C TYR A 47 4.44 -8.26 3.72
N ALA A 48 3.25 -7.66 3.81
CA ALA A 48 2.03 -8.37 4.10
C ALA A 48 1.69 -9.36 2.98
N THR A 49 1.10 -10.50 3.32
CA THR A 49 0.51 -11.41 2.34
C THR A 49 -0.90 -10.97 1.95
N THR A 50 -1.40 -11.47 0.82
CA THR A 50 -2.78 -11.20 0.39
C THR A 50 -3.80 -11.63 1.44
N GLU A 51 -3.54 -12.75 2.14
CA GLU A 51 -4.41 -13.26 3.21
C GLU A 51 -4.44 -12.33 4.42
N GLU A 52 -3.34 -11.67 4.76
CA GLU A 52 -3.29 -10.68 5.85
C GLU A 52 -4.17 -9.47 5.54
N ILE A 53 -4.09 -8.97 4.30
CA ILE A 53 -4.93 -7.88 3.83
C ILE A 53 -6.40 -8.32 3.81
N GLY A 54 -6.67 -9.52 3.29
CA GLY A 54 -8.01 -10.10 3.22
C GLY A 54 -8.65 -10.30 4.60
N ARG A 55 -7.86 -10.62 5.63
CA ARG A 55 -8.35 -10.72 7.01
C ARG A 55 -8.86 -9.39 7.56
N LEU A 56 -8.15 -8.28 7.32
CA LEU A 56 -8.66 -6.96 7.72
C LEU A 56 -9.92 -6.60 6.94
N ALA A 57 -9.92 -6.80 5.62
CA ALA A 57 -11.09 -6.55 4.79
C ALA A 57 -12.31 -7.33 5.30
N ARG A 58 -12.13 -8.61 5.64
CA ARG A 58 -13.18 -9.45 6.24
C ARG A 58 -13.68 -8.91 7.58
N PHE A 59 -12.80 -8.37 8.42
CA PHE A 59 -13.21 -7.75 9.67
C PHE A 59 -14.03 -6.47 9.41
N LEU A 60 -13.58 -5.61 8.50
CA LEU A 60 -14.24 -4.34 8.20
C LEU A 60 -15.63 -4.50 7.60
N VAL A 61 -15.90 -5.59 6.87
CA VAL A 61 -17.24 -5.89 6.34
C VAL A 61 -18.13 -6.64 7.34
N SER A 62 -17.63 -6.95 8.54
CA SER A 62 -18.40 -7.66 9.57
C SER A 62 -19.11 -6.70 10.53
N ASP A 63 -20.15 -7.19 11.22
CA ASP A 63 -20.88 -6.42 12.23
C ASP A 63 -20.00 -5.90 13.36
N ASN A 64 -18.86 -6.54 13.62
CA ASN A 64 -17.90 -6.11 14.64
C ASN A 64 -17.25 -4.75 14.32
N ALA A 65 -17.29 -4.32 13.05
CA ALA A 65 -16.76 -3.05 12.60
C ALA A 65 -17.86 -2.00 12.35
N ALA A 66 -19.10 -2.22 12.81
CA ALA A 66 -20.26 -1.38 12.47
C ALA A 66 -20.09 0.12 12.79
N TYR A 67 -19.22 0.49 13.73
CA TYR A 67 -18.95 1.89 14.09
C TYR A 67 -17.62 2.44 13.54
N ILE A 68 -16.90 1.66 12.72
CA ILE A 68 -15.67 2.09 12.06
C ILE A 68 -16.05 2.62 10.66
N ASN A 69 -16.10 3.93 10.53
CA ASN A 69 -16.39 4.61 9.27
C ASN A 69 -15.52 5.86 9.13
N GLY A 70 -15.26 6.29 7.90
CA GLY A 70 -14.41 7.45 7.62
C GLY A 70 -12.91 7.26 7.88
N GLU A 71 -12.49 6.07 8.32
CA GLU A 71 -11.11 5.79 8.71
C GLU A 71 -10.26 5.22 7.56
N SER A 72 -8.96 5.57 7.58
CA SER A 72 -7.94 4.99 6.71
C SER A 72 -6.99 4.13 7.54
N ILE A 73 -7.14 2.80 7.42
CA ILE A 73 -6.34 1.85 8.19
C ILE A 73 -5.16 1.36 7.34
N ARG A 74 -3.93 1.62 7.82
CA ARG A 74 -2.70 1.15 7.18
C ARG A 74 -2.37 -0.29 7.57
N ILE A 75 -2.03 -1.11 6.57
CA ILE A 75 -1.58 -2.50 6.72
C ILE A 75 -0.17 -2.65 6.12
N ASP A 76 0.81 -2.02 6.73
CA ASP A 76 2.16 -1.88 6.16
C ASP A 76 3.27 -2.53 7.01
N GLY A 77 2.90 -3.29 8.05
CA GLY A 77 3.86 -3.92 8.95
C GLY A 77 4.69 -2.91 9.76
N GLY A 78 4.24 -1.66 9.87
CA GLY A 78 4.92 -0.57 10.56
C GLY A 78 5.90 0.22 9.68
N ALA A 79 5.86 0.04 8.36
CA ALA A 79 6.80 0.70 7.45
C ALA A 79 6.72 2.23 7.53
N ALA A 80 5.52 2.80 7.66
CA ALA A 80 5.35 4.20 7.96
C ALA A 80 5.49 4.44 9.47
N ARG A 81 6.43 5.31 9.85
CA ARG A 81 6.51 5.83 11.22
C ARG A 81 5.29 6.70 11.49
N SER A 82 4.35 6.18 12.27
CA SER A 82 3.33 7.00 12.91
C SER A 82 3.96 7.71 14.11
N LEU A 83 3.67 9.00 14.27
CA LEU A 83 4.04 9.77 15.45
C LEU A 83 3.29 9.29 16.68
#